data_AF-A0A7X1FU49-F1
#
_entry.id   AF-A0A7X1FU49-F1
#
_cell.length_a   1.000
_cell.length_b   1.000
_cell.length_c   1.000
_cell.angle_alpha   90.00
_cell.angle_beta   90.00
_cell.angle_gamma   90.00
#
_symmetry.space_group_name_H-M   'P 1'
#
loop_
_entity.id
_entity.type
_entity.pdbx_description
1 polymer ?
#
loop_
_entity_poly.entity_id
_entity_poly.type
_entity_poly.pdbx_seq_one_letter_code
_entity_poly.pdbx_strand_id
1 'polypeptide(L)'
;MARLLGGMGTSHVPIIGRTLDAGKQGEVAFKPFFDQFADVRAWADAARPTVAIIVYNDHGLNFFLDNMPTFAIGVAGDYATADEGFGEPRPRTFEGADELGWHVVQGLIEDGFDVSTCREWKLDHACTTPLDLIWGAHSQPPVAIIPVFVNAIQPPFPRPDRCLAFGRAIGRAVRSFAGDARVLVIGSGGLSHELGEFGKINEEFDHECMERIVGNPEALAAYTNDQIVDLAGAQGVELMTWLVMRGTLASAEPRVVTSIYHNPISHTGGAMMLLEDLEA
;
A
#
# COMPACT_ATOMS: atom_id res chain seq x y z
N MET A 1 6.52 -23.52 0.64
CA MET A 1 5.13 -23.06 0.81
C MET A 1 5.18 -21.64 1.26
N ALA A 2 4.51 -20.78 0.53
CA ALA A 2 4.52 -19.35 0.79
C ALA A 2 3.82 -19.03 2.11
N ARG A 3 4.30 -17.99 2.78
CA ARG A 3 3.77 -17.49 4.04
C ARG A 3 3.52 -16.01 3.92
N LEU A 4 2.43 -15.56 4.49
CA LEU A 4 2.12 -14.14 4.61
C LEU A 4 2.59 -13.70 6.00
N LEU A 5 3.66 -12.89 6.06
CA LEU A 5 4.30 -12.51 7.32
C LEU A 5 3.52 -11.43 8.07
N GLY A 6 2.92 -10.51 7.33
CA GLY A 6 2.25 -9.35 7.89
C GLY A 6 1.82 -8.36 6.82
N GLY A 7 1.24 -7.26 7.29
CA GLY A 7 0.75 -6.18 6.46
C GLY A 7 1.12 -4.82 7.03
N MET A 8 1.50 -3.86 6.18
CA MET A 8 1.83 -2.51 6.58
C MET A 8 0.95 -1.49 5.85
N GLY A 9 0.19 -0.68 6.59
CA GLY A 9 -0.42 0.54 6.06
C GLY A 9 0.55 1.70 6.21
N THR A 10 0.75 2.52 5.17
CA THR A 10 1.56 3.75 5.30
C THR A 10 1.16 4.82 4.31
N SER A 11 1.19 6.08 4.74
CA SER A 11 1.09 7.24 3.85
C SER A 11 2.28 7.29 2.88
N HIS A 12 2.04 7.77 1.66
CA HIS A 12 3.06 7.94 0.62
C HIS A 12 3.21 9.37 0.10
N VAL A 13 2.65 10.37 0.78
CA VAL A 13 2.66 11.78 0.34
C VAL A 13 4.05 12.18 -0.20
N PRO A 14 4.18 12.82 -1.38
CA PRO A 14 5.47 13.08 -2.02
C PRO A 14 6.51 13.79 -1.13
N ILE A 15 6.08 14.58 -0.14
CA ILE A 15 7.00 15.23 0.80
C ILE A 15 7.78 14.23 1.65
N ILE A 16 7.23 13.04 1.91
CA ILE A 16 7.90 11.97 2.66
C ILE A 16 9.10 11.48 1.86
N GLY A 17 8.88 11.07 0.59
CA GLY A 17 9.95 10.63 -0.31
C GLY A 17 11.02 11.70 -0.50
N ARG A 18 10.62 12.95 -0.78
CA ARG A 18 11.57 14.08 -0.95
C ARG A 18 12.40 14.35 0.31
N THR A 19 11.79 14.25 1.48
CA THR A 19 12.52 14.45 2.76
C THR A 19 13.51 13.33 3.00
N LEU A 20 13.12 12.09 2.64
CA LEU A 20 13.95 10.91 2.76
C LEU A 20 15.17 10.99 1.82
N ASP A 21 14.94 11.32 0.54
CA ASP A 21 15.98 11.50 -0.48
C ASP A 21 16.98 12.60 -0.12
N ALA A 22 16.48 13.69 0.48
CA ALA A 22 17.31 14.81 0.91
C ALA A 22 18.11 14.53 2.19
N GLY A 23 17.85 13.43 2.90
CA GLY A 23 18.46 13.15 4.21
C GLY A 23 18.05 14.15 5.30
N LYS A 24 16.84 14.71 5.20
CA LYS A 24 16.33 15.81 6.06
C LYS A 24 15.26 15.38 7.05
N GLN A 25 15.13 14.08 7.32
CA GLN A 25 14.14 13.52 8.23
C GLN A 25 14.19 14.17 9.62
N GLY A 26 15.39 14.55 10.08
CA GLY A 26 15.61 15.22 11.36
C GLY A 26 15.24 16.72 11.40
N GLU A 27 14.95 17.33 10.25
CA GLU A 27 14.70 18.78 10.11
C GLU A 27 13.20 19.13 9.97
N VAL A 28 12.32 18.13 9.85
CA VAL A 28 10.89 18.35 9.59
C VAL A 28 10.02 18.14 10.84
N ALA A 29 8.87 18.82 10.89
CA ALA A 29 7.93 18.71 12.01
C ALA A 29 7.39 17.29 12.22
N PHE A 30 7.21 16.53 11.14
CA PHE A 30 6.75 15.15 11.15
C PHE A 30 7.89 14.13 11.33
N LYS A 31 9.04 14.53 11.90
CA LYS A 31 10.13 13.62 12.28
C LYS A 31 9.66 12.36 13.03
N PRO A 32 8.69 12.41 13.97
CA PRO A 32 8.21 11.21 14.66
C PRO A 32 7.71 10.10 13.72
N PHE A 33 7.17 10.45 12.54
CA PHE A 33 6.77 9.48 11.53
C PHE A 33 7.97 8.64 11.06
N PHE A 34 9.10 9.27 10.75
CA PHE A 34 10.32 8.59 10.33
C PHE A 34 10.97 7.77 11.45
N ASP A 35 10.94 8.30 12.68
CA ASP A 35 11.50 7.62 13.85
C ASP A 35 10.81 6.27 14.09
N GLN A 36 9.49 6.21 13.89
CA GLN A 36 8.70 4.98 14.07
C GLN A 36 9.11 3.84 13.12
N PHE A 37 9.67 4.16 11.95
CA PHE A 37 10.17 3.13 11.03
C PHE A 37 11.38 2.34 11.57
N ALA A 38 11.99 2.76 12.68
CA ALA A 38 13.02 1.94 13.33
C ALA A 38 12.49 0.56 13.76
N ASP A 39 11.26 0.51 14.27
CA ASP A 39 10.61 -0.75 14.66
C ASP A 39 10.25 -1.59 13.43
N VAL A 40 9.77 -0.94 12.36
CA VAL A 40 9.45 -1.61 11.09
C VAL A 40 10.71 -2.26 10.49
N ARG A 41 11.84 -1.55 10.53
CA ARG A 41 13.14 -2.07 10.07
C ARG A 41 13.60 -3.24 10.89
N ALA A 42 13.54 -3.14 12.22
CA ALA A 42 13.89 -4.24 13.11
C ALA A 42 13.03 -5.48 12.86
N TRP A 43 11.72 -5.29 12.60
CA TRP A 43 10.83 -6.38 12.22
C TRP A 43 11.20 -6.97 10.86
N ALA A 44 11.46 -6.15 9.85
CA ALA A 44 11.83 -6.61 8.50
C ALA A 44 13.15 -7.40 8.51
N ASP A 45 14.13 -6.98 9.30
CA ASP A 45 15.41 -7.68 9.48
C ASP A 45 15.22 -9.06 10.14
N ALA A 46 14.29 -9.17 11.09
CA ALA A 46 13.97 -10.42 11.77
C ALA A 46 13.14 -11.37 10.87
N ALA A 47 12.07 -10.85 10.27
CA ALA A 47 11.11 -11.62 9.47
C ALA A 47 11.65 -11.99 8.07
N ARG A 48 12.58 -11.19 7.55
CA ARG A 48 13.25 -11.36 6.24
C ARG A 48 12.27 -11.64 5.10
N PRO A 49 11.31 -10.74 4.79
CA PRO A 49 10.45 -10.92 3.63
C PRO A 49 11.30 -11.13 2.36
N THR A 50 10.78 -11.92 1.41
CA THR A 50 11.38 -12.11 0.08
C THR A 50 10.55 -11.49 -1.02
N VAL A 51 9.26 -11.23 -0.75
CA VAL A 51 8.36 -10.55 -1.69
C VAL A 51 7.59 -9.47 -0.95
N ALA A 52 7.45 -8.30 -1.57
CA ALA A 52 6.50 -7.27 -1.17
C ALA A 52 5.38 -7.17 -2.21
N ILE A 53 4.12 -7.35 -1.78
CA ILE A 53 2.96 -6.97 -2.59
C ILE A 53 2.61 -5.54 -2.19
N ILE A 54 2.70 -4.59 -3.13
CA ILE A 54 2.46 -3.18 -2.85
C ILE A 54 1.13 -2.78 -3.48
N VAL A 55 0.12 -2.57 -2.65
CA VAL A 55 -1.21 -2.10 -3.03
C VAL A 55 -1.22 -0.58 -2.95
N TYR A 56 -1.45 0.09 -4.08
CA TYR A 56 -1.41 1.54 -4.19
C TYR A 56 -2.25 2.05 -5.37
N ASN A 57 -2.34 3.35 -5.55
CA ASN A 57 -2.90 4.01 -6.73
C ASN A 57 -1.78 4.68 -7.54
N ASP A 58 -1.76 4.44 -8.84
CA ASP A 58 -0.89 5.09 -9.81
C ASP A 58 -1.30 6.55 -10.01
N HIS A 59 -0.33 7.47 -9.97
CA HIS A 59 -0.56 8.91 -10.11
C HIS A 59 -0.40 9.41 -11.55
N GLY A 60 -0.80 8.59 -12.54
CA GLY A 60 -0.85 8.96 -13.94
C GLY A 60 0.41 8.60 -14.75
N LEU A 61 1.23 7.66 -14.28
CA LEU A 61 2.34 7.11 -15.07
C LEU A 61 1.89 5.96 -15.97
N ASN A 62 0.96 5.13 -15.50
CA ASN A 62 0.51 3.91 -16.18
C ASN A 62 -0.94 4.01 -16.64
N PHE A 63 -1.82 4.56 -15.80
CA PHE A 63 -3.25 4.63 -16.07
C PHE A 63 -3.71 6.08 -16.11
N PHE A 64 -4.18 6.50 -17.28
CA PHE A 64 -4.75 7.82 -17.49
C PHE A 64 -6.27 7.71 -17.72
N LEU A 65 -6.94 8.85 -17.90
CA LEU A 65 -8.42 8.89 -17.96
C LEU A 65 -9.03 8.18 -19.18
N ASP A 66 -8.23 7.85 -20.19
CA ASP A 66 -8.64 7.06 -21.35
C ASP A 66 -8.69 5.55 -21.07
N ASN A 67 -8.00 5.07 -20.02
CA ASN A 67 -8.05 3.68 -19.58
C ASN A 67 -7.76 3.54 -18.08
N MET A 68 -8.82 3.49 -17.27
CA MET A 68 -8.74 3.35 -15.82
C MET A 68 -9.31 2.00 -15.37
N PRO A 69 -8.48 0.99 -15.03
CA PRO A 69 -8.97 -0.27 -14.49
C PRO A 69 -9.49 -0.09 -13.06
N THR A 70 -10.36 -0.99 -12.57
CA THR A 70 -10.71 -1.01 -11.13
C THR A 70 -9.55 -1.57 -10.29
N PHE A 71 -8.97 -2.68 -10.76
CA PHE A 71 -7.80 -3.33 -10.20
C PHE A 71 -6.84 -3.70 -11.32
N ALA A 72 -5.55 -3.51 -11.11
CA ALA A 72 -4.51 -4.00 -12.01
C ALA A 72 -3.34 -4.61 -11.24
N ILE A 73 -2.65 -5.57 -11.84
CA ILE A 73 -1.54 -6.30 -11.21
C ILE A 73 -0.36 -6.34 -12.16
N GLY A 74 0.80 -5.91 -11.67
CA GLY A 74 2.06 -6.08 -12.36
C GLY A 74 2.54 -7.53 -12.30
N VAL A 75 2.87 -8.08 -13.47
CA VAL A 75 3.39 -9.43 -13.67
C VAL A 75 4.61 -9.40 -14.62
N ALA A 76 5.43 -8.36 -14.48
CA ALA A 76 6.71 -8.21 -15.16
C ALA A 76 7.85 -8.81 -14.30
N GLY A 77 8.95 -9.20 -14.96
CA GLY A 77 10.15 -9.70 -14.28
C GLY A 77 11.00 -8.61 -13.64
N ASP A 78 10.84 -7.36 -14.08
CA ASP A 78 11.45 -6.20 -13.47
C ASP A 78 10.62 -4.94 -13.70
N TYR A 79 10.87 -3.92 -12.87
CA TYR A 79 10.20 -2.63 -12.90
C TYR A 79 11.22 -1.51 -12.72
N ALA A 80 10.93 -0.34 -13.30
CA ALA A 80 11.75 0.86 -13.14
C ALA A 80 10.89 2.05 -12.75
N THR A 81 11.50 3.02 -12.06
CA THR A 81 10.90 4.34 -11.84
C THR A 81 10.83 5.13 -13.14
N ALA A 82 9.92 6.11 -13.19
CA ALA A 82 9.85 7.05 -14.30
C ALA A 82 9.61 8.49 -13.81
N ASP A 83 9.78 9.46 -14.70
CA ASP A 83 9.56 10.88 -14.40
C ASP A 83 8.07 11.17 -14.14
N GLU A 84 7.79 11.69 -12.95
CA GLU A 84 6.46 12.13 -12.50
C GLU A 84 6.20 13.62 -12.80
N GLY A 85 7.01 14.23 -13.66
CA GLY A 85 6.98 15.66 -13.99
C GLY A 85 7.98 16.50 -13.19
N PHE A 86 8.92 15.88 -12.47
CA PHE A 86 9.95 16.53 -11.65
C PHE A 86 11.37 16.32 -12.18
N GLY A 87 11.50 15.68 -13.34
CA GLY A 87 12.76 15.28 -13.95
C GLY A 87 13.03 13.79 -13.78
N GLU A 88 13.88 13.25 -14.65
CA GLU A 88 14.23 11.83 -14.66
C GLU A 88 14.73 11.37 -13.27
N PRO A 89 14.08 10.36 -12.66
CA PRO A 89 14.50 9.86 -11.37
C PRO A 89 15.86 9.16 -11.50
N ARG A 90 16.52 8.97 -10.35
CA ARG A 90 17.73 8.15 -10.32
C ARG A 90 17.40 6.74 -10.85
N PRO A 91 18.15 6.21 -11.82
CA PRO A 91 17.89 4.87 -12.35
C PRO A 91 17.94 3.81 -11.25
N ARG A 92 16.86 3.06 -11.11
CA ARG A 92 16.71 1.95 -10.16
C ARG A 92 15.79 0.91 -10.77
N THR A 93 16.17 -0.35 -10.62
CA THR A 93 15.39 -1.50 -11.11
C THR A 93 14.97 -2.35 -9.92
N PHE A 94 13.72 -2.79 -9.92
CA PHE A 94 13.15 -3.64 -8.88
C PHE A 94 12.82 -4.98 -9.50
N GLU A 95 13.27 -6.06 -8.87
CA GLU A 95 12.96 -7.42 -9.31
C GLU A 95 11.46 -7.69 -9.12
N GLY A 96 10.82 -8.27 -10.13
CA GLY A 96 9.43 -8.68 -10.06
C GLY A 96 9.30 -10.15 -9.66
N ALA A 97 8.31 -10.47 -8.82
CA ALA A 97 8.03 -11.85 -8.43
C ALA A 97 7.09 -12.54 -9.43
N ASP A 98 7.54 -12.71 -10.69
CA ASP A 98 6.71 -13.12 -11.85
C ASP A 98 5.86 -14.39 -11.58
N GLU A 99 6.46 -15.48 -11.09
CA GLU A 99 5.74 -16.73 -10.81
C GLU A 99 4.62 -16.57 -9.77
N LEU A 100 4.90 -15.87 -8.67
CA LEU A 100 3.90 -15.59 -7.64
C LEU A 100 2.85 -14.60 -8.15
N GLY A 101 3.25 -13.61 -8.94
CA GLY A 101 2.34 -12.64 -9.57
C GLY A 101 1.31 -13.32 -10.47
N TRP A 102 1.73 -14.21 -11.36
CA TRP A 102 0.79 -14.98 -12.18
C TRP A 102 -0.07 -15.93 -11.37
N HIS A 103 0.48 -16.56 -10.33
CA HIS A 103 -0.30 -17.42 -9.42
C HIS A 103 -1.41 -16.62 -8.72
N VAL A 104 -1.11 -15.40 -8.25
CA VAL A 104 -2.10 -14.50 -7.66
C VAL A 104 -3.17 -14.10 -8.68
N VAL A 105 -2.79 -13.74 -9.91
CA VAL A 105 -3.74 -13.42 -10.99
C VAL A 105 -4.69 -14.60 -11.26
N GLN A 106 -4.16 -15.82 -11.37
CA GLN A 106 -4.99 -17.01 -11.60
C GLN A 106 -5.99 -17.23 -10.46
N GLY A 107 -5.53 -17.18 -9.21
CA GLY A 107 -6.41 -17.32 -8.04
C GLY A 107 -7.49 -16.24 -7.96
N LEU A 108 -7.18 -15.01 -8.39
CA LEU A 108 -8.16 -13.92 -8.45
C LEU A 108 -9.25 -14.15 -9.51
N ILE A 109 -8.87 -14.62 -10.69
CA ILE A 109 -9.84 -14.98 -11.74
C ILE A 109 -10.74 -16.12 -11.26
N GLU A 110 -10.17 -17.14 -10.62
CA GLU A 110 -10.94 -18.26 -10.04
C GLU A 110 -11.91 -17.80 -8.94
N ASP A 111 -11.51 -16.81 -8.13
CA ASP A 111 -12.34 -16.19 -7.09
C ASP A 111 -13.33 -15.12 -7.63
N GLY A 112 -13.43 -14.95 -8.95
CA GLY A 112 -14.40 -14.07 -9.60
C GLY A 112 -14.05 -12.57 -9.52
N PHE A 113 -12.75 -12.24 -9.56
CA PHE A 113 -12.26 -10.86 -9.71
C PHE A 113 -11.75 -10.61 -11.13
N ASP A 114 -12.35 -9.63 -11.81
CA ASP A 114 -11.84 -9.11 -13.06
C ASP A 114 -10.68 -8.15 -12.79
N VAL A 115 -9.47 -8.53 -13.22
CA VAL A 115 -8.25 -7.73 -13.04
C VAL A 115 -7.55 -7.47 -14.37
N SER A 116 -6.95 -6.30 -14.51
CA SER A 116 -6.01 -6.03 -15.60
C SER A 116 -4.63 -6.59 -15.26
N THR A 117 -4.03 -7.35 -16.16
CA THR A 117 -2.64 -7.80 -16.03
C THR A 117 -1.70 -6.87 -16.80
N CYS A 118 -0.61 -6.46 -16.18
CA CYS A 118 0.33 -5.53 -16.77
C CYS A 118 1.74 -6.12 -16.81
N ARG A 119 2.32 -6.24 -18.01
CA ARG A 119 3.68 -6.73 -18.24
C ARG A 119 4.72 -5.63 -18.45
N GLU A 120 4.24 -4.39 -18.52
CA GLU A 120 5.04 -3.17 -18.55
C GLU A 120 4.41 -2.22 -17.52
N TRP A 121 5.22 -1.73 -16.58
CA TRP A 121 4.73 -0.90 -15.48
C TRP A 121 5.85 0.00 -14.95
N LYS A 122 5.59 1.30 -14.90
CA LYS A 122 6.47 2.31 -14.34
C LYS A 122 6.12 2.56 -12.89
N LEU A 123 7.10 2.59 -11.99
CA LEU A 123 6.85 2.83 -10.58
C LEU A 123 6.89 4.33 -10.27
N ASP A 124 5.84 4.83 -9.60
CA ASP A 124 5.81 6.18 -9.04
C ASP A 124 6.23 6.18 -7.56
N HIS A 125 6.19 7.36 -6.95
CA HIS A 125 6.47 7.57 -5.54
C HIS A 125 5.57 6.74 -4.60
N ALA A 126 4.34 6.42 -4.99
CA ALA A 126 3.40 5.69 -4.14
C ALA A 126 3.77 4.21 -3.98
N CYS A 127 4.43 3.63 -4.98
CA CYS A 127 5.03 2.30 -4.85
C CYS A 127 6.40 2.32 -4.14
N THR A 128 7.25 3.31 -4.45
CA THR A 128 8.67 3.28 -4.04
C THR A 128 8.93 3.86 -2.64
N THR A 129 8.17 4.87 -2.22
CA THR A 129 8.34 5.52 -0.91
C THR A 129 8.22 4.54 0.26
N PRO A 130 7.23 3.60 0.30
CA PRO A 130 7.17 2.60 1.37
C PRO A 130 8.40 1.70 1.44
N LEU A 131 8.95 1.29 0.29
CA LEU A 131 10.16 0.47 0.23
C LEU A 131 11.36 1.26 0.79
N ASP A 132 11.46 2.53 0.45
CA ASP A 132 12.57 3.38 0.90
C ASP A 132 12.48 3.73 2.39
N LEU A 133 11.28 3.83 2.96
CA LEU A 133 11.09 4.00 4.40
C LEU A 133 11.58 2.78 5.21
N ILE A 134 11.43 1.58 4.64
CA ILE A 134 11.92 0.33 5.26
C ILE A 134 13.42 0.16 5.00
N TRP A 135 13.87 0.13 3.74
CA TRP A 135 15.24 -0.29 3.41
C TRP A 135 16.21 0.86 3.13
N GLY A 136 15.74 2.10 3.21
CA GLY A 136 16.51 3.31 2.99
C GLY A 136 16.37 3.87 1.57
N ALA A 137 16.48 5.19 1.45
CA ALA A 137 16.41 5.90 0.17
C ALA A 137 17.40 5.33 -0.85
N HIS A 138 16.92 5.09 -2.08
CA HIS A 138 17.73 4.59 -3.18
C HIS A 138 18.44 3.25 -2.93
N SER A 139 18.04 2.48 -1.91
CA SER A 139 18.56 1.15 -1.63
C SER A 139 18.11 0.13 -2.69
N GLN A 140 18.79 -1.00 -2.83
CA GLN A 140 18.15 -2.16 -3.45
C GLN A 140 17.42 -2.93 -2.34
N PRO A 141 16.08 -2.93 -2.31
CA PRO A 141 15.37 -3.63 -1.25
C PRO A 141 15.60 -5.15 -1.43
N PRO A 142 15.71 -5.93 -0.34
CA PRO A 142 15.98 -7.37 -0.40
C PRO A 142 14.73 -8.20 -0.74
N VAL A 143 13.78 -7.61 -1.47
CA VAL A 143 12.51 -8.22 -1.86
C VAL A 143 12.30 -8.06 -3.37
N ALA A 144 11.72 -9.08 -3.98
CA ALA A 144 11.03 -8.90 -5.25
C ALA A 144 9.65 -8.23 -5.00
N ILE A 145 9.07 -7.58 -6.00
CA ILE A 145 7.82 -6.84 -5.84
C ILE A 145 6.70 -7.35 -6.76
N ILE A 146 5.46 -7.16 -6.30
CA ILE A 146 4.23 -7.30 -7.09
C ILE A 146 3.44 -6.01 -6.87
N PRO A 147 3.44 -5.05 -7.82
CA PRO A 147 2.61 -3.87 -7.72
C PRO A 147 1.15 -4.24 -8.01
N VAL A 148 0.24 -3.73 -7.16
CA VAL A 148 -1.21 -3.92 -7.26
C VAL A 148 -1.85 -2.54 -7.24
N PHE A 149 -2.52 -2.19 -8.33
CA PHE A 149 -3.26 -0.95 -8.44
C PHE A 149 -4.70 -1.14 -7.93
N VAL A 150 -5.16 -0.16 -7.15
CA VAL A 150 -6.57 0.03 -6.79
C VAL A 150 -6.98 1.42 -7.26
N ASN A 151 -8.09 1.51 -8.01
CA ASN A 151 -8.57 2.80 -8.47
C ASN A 151 -9.06 3.68 -7.31
N ALA A 152 -8.29 4.71 -7.00
CA ALA A 152 -8.63 5.81 -6.10
C ALA A 152 -8.60 7.18 -6.83
N ILE A 153 -8.51 7.17 -8.16
CA ILE A 153 -8.27 8.37 -8.99
C ILE A 153 -9.55 8.87 -9.65
N GLN A 154 -10.27 7.98 -10.34
CA GLN A 154 -11.44 8.34 -11.16
C GLN A 154 -12.67 7.54 -10.74
N PRO A 155 -13.75 8.17 -10.25
CA PRO A 155 -14.98 7.45 -9.95
C PRO A 155 -15.60 6.82 -11.21
N PRO A 156 -16.31 5.68 -11.09
CA PRO A 156 -16.67 5.01 -9.83
C PRO A 156 -15.51 4.20 -9.20
N PHE A 157 -15.34 4.35 -7.88
CA PHE A 157 -14.34 3.60 -7.10
C PHE A 157 -14.86 2.20 -6.72
N PRO A 158 -13.98 1.19 -6.54
CA PRO A 158 -14.38 -0.06 -5.92
C PRO A 158 -14.92 0.21 -4.52
N ARG A 159 -16.00 -0.49 -4.14
CA ARG A 159 -16.57 -0.38 -2.79
C ARG A 159 -15.60 -0.93 -1.73
N PRO A 160 -15.61 -0.41 -0.49
CA PRO A 160 -14.80 -0.92 0.62
C PRO A 160 -14.90 -2.43 0.86
N ASP A 161 -16.11 -2.98 0.81
CA ASP A 161 -16.36 -4.42 0.93
C ASP A 161 -15.72 -5.24 -0.20
N ARG A 162 -15.72 -4.73 -1.43
CA ARG A 162 -15.03 -5.34 -2.56
C ARG A 162 -13.52 -5.31 -2.38
N CYS A 163 -12.95 -4.22 -1.85
CA CYS A 163 -11.51 -4.10 -1.55
C CYS A 163 -11.08 -5.10 -0.46
N LEU A 164 -11.84 -5.23 0.63
CA LEU A 164 -11.57 -6.22 1.65
C LEU A 164 -11.67 -7.65 1.10
N ALA A 165 -12.68 -7.94 0.27
CA ALA A 165 -12.83 -9.23 -0.40
C ALA A 165 -11.69 -9.54 -1.38
N PHE A 166 -11.21 -8.53 -2.11
CA PHE A 166 -10.06 -8.64 -3.02
C PHE A 166 -8.79 -9.00 -2.26
N GLY A 167 -8.53 -8.33 -1.14
CA GLY A 167 -7.45 -8.69 -0.22
C GLY A 167 -7.53 -10.14 0.24
N ARG A 168 -8.72 -10.61 0.63
CA ARG A 168 -8.94 -12.01 1.03
C ARG A 168 -8.58 -13.01 -0.07
N ALA A 169 -8.92 -12.68 -1.32
CA ALA A 169 -8.60 -13.51 -2.48
C ALA A 169 -7.08 -13.52 -2.75
N ILE A 170 -6.41 -12.36 -2.69
CA ILE A 170 -4.93 -12.28 -2.76
C ILE A 170 -4.30 -13.15 -1.67
N GLY A 171 -4.74 -13.01 -0.42
CA GLY A 171 -4.21 -13.80 0.70
C GLY A 171 -4.36 -15.30 0.50
N ARG A 172 -5.53 -15.76 0.01
CA ARG A 172 -5.75 -17.18 -0.33
C ARG A 172 -4.81 -17.65 -1.43
N ALA A 173 -4.68 -16.87 -2.50
CA ALA A 173 -3.81 -17.20 -3.61
C ALA A 173 -2.34 -17.30 -3.15
N VAL A 174 -1.83 -16.33 -2.38
CA VAL A 174 -0.49 -16.37 -1.79
C VAL A 174 -0.28 -17.63 -0.96
N ARG A 175 -1.18 -17.96 -0.02
CA ARG A 175 -1.03 -19.15 0.84
C ARG A 175 -1.07 -20.48 0.07
N SER A 176 -1.74 -20.51 -1.08
CA SER A 176 -1.77 -21.71 -1.94
C SER A 176 -0.54 -21.87 -2.85
N PHE A 177 0.34 -20.87 -2.91
CA PHE A 177 1.54 -20.93 -3.75
C PHE A 177 2.57 -21.92 -3.20
N ALA A 178 3.01 -22.85 -4.06
CA ALA A 178 3.92 -23.93 -3.67
C ALA A 178 5.35 -23.45 -3.36
N GLY A 179 5.77 -22.32 -3.95
CA GLY A 179 7.11 -21.75 -3.79
C GLY A 179 7.44 -21.32 -2.35
N ASP A 180 8.69 -20.89 -2.13
CA ASP A 180 9.15 -20.37 -0.84
C ASP A 180 9.15 -18.82 -0.86
N ALA A 181 7.97 -18.24 -0.70
CA ALA A 181 7.79 -16.79 -0.62
C ALA A 181 7.42 -16.37 0.80
N ARG A 182 8.14 -15.40 1.35
CA ARG A 182 7.81 -14.76 2.63
C ARG A 182 7.29 -13.37 2.31
N VAL A 183 5.96 -13.21 2.35
CA VAL A 183 5.27 -12.07 1.75
C VAL A 183 4.95 -11.02 2.80
N LEU A 184 5.37 -9.78 2.56
CA LEU A 184 4.86 -8.58 3.22
C LEU A 184 3.86 -7.90 2.28
N VAL A 185 2.68 -7.53 2.77
CA VAL A 185 1.71 -6.75 1.97
C VAL A 185 1.72 -5.30 2.45
N ILE A 186 1.86 -4.34 1.55
CA ILE A 186 1.90 -2.92 1.87
C ILE A 186 0.66 -2.24 1.27
N GLY A 187 -0.19 -1.65 2.10
CA GLY A 187 -1.23 -0.71 1.68
C GLY A 187 -0.68 0.71 1.73
N SER A 188 -0.42 1.29 0.56
CA SER A 188 0.19 2.61 0.42
C SER A 188 -0.87 3.66 0.12
N GLY A 189 -0.88 4.76 0.89
CA GLY A 189 -1.83 5.87 0.73
C GLY A 189 -2.56 6.22 2.03
N GLY A 190 -3.42 7.23 1.95
CA GLY A 190 -4.22 7.72 3.07
C GLY A 190 -3.47 8.57 4.09
N LEU A 191 -4.09 8.96 5.21
CA LEU A 191 -5.52 8.77 5.51
C LEU A 191 -6.32 9.98 5.01
N SER A 192 -7.03 10.72 5.86
CA SER A 192 -7.83 11.85 5.42
C SER A 192 -7.00 12.96 4.78
N HIS A 193 -7.41 13.37 3.58
CA HIS A 193 -6.93 14.54 2.87
C HIS A 193 -7.83 14.91 1.69
N GLU A 194 -7.78 16.19 1.34
CA GLU A 194 -8.39 16.70 0.13
C GLU A 194 -7.48 17.72 -0.55
N LEU A 195 -7.24 17.53 -1.85
CA LEU A 195 -6.42 18.41 -2.68
C LEU A 195 -7.26 19.48 -3.40
N GLY A 196 -8.57 19.27 -3.53
CA GLY A 196 -9.53 20.26 -4.06
C GLY A 196 -9.86 21.33 -3.02
N GLU A 197 -10.52 20.93 -1.94
CA GLU A 197 -10.64 21.72 -0.71
C GLU A 197 -9.42 21.48 0.21
N PHE A 198 -8.30 22.13 -0.13
CA PHE A 198 -7.01 21.95 0.54
C PHE A 198 -7.11 21.89 2.07
N GLY A 199 -6.67 20.77 2.64
CA GLY A 199 -6.40 20.63 4.08
C GLY A 199 -7.54 20.09 4.93
N LYS A 200 -8.58 19.47 4.33
CA LYS A 200 -9.54 18.67 5.08
C LYS A 200 -8.83 17.45 5.70
N ILE A 201 -8.68 17.46 7.02
CA ILE A 201 -8.14 16.36 7.80
C ILE A 201 -9.12 16.07 8.94
N ASN A 202 -9.47 14.81 9.13
CA ASN A 202 -10.41 14.33 10.12
C ASN A 202 -9.74 13.30 11.02
N GLU A 203 -9.08 13.79 12.08
CA GLU A 203 -8.32 12.95 13.01
C GLU A 203 -9.18 11.87 13.69
N GLU A 204 -10.45 12.18 14.00
CA GLU A 204 -11.37 11.23 14.63
C GLU A 204 -11.61 10.03 13.70
N PHE A 205 -11.90 10.30 12.43
CA PHE A 205 -12.10 9.24 11.43
C PHE A 205 -10.80 8.49 11.11
N ASP A 206 -9.66 9.17 11.09
CA ASP A 206 -8.37 8.53 10.87
C ASP A 206 -8.00 7.55 11.99
N HIS A 207 -8.22 7.95 13.25
CA HIS A 207 -8.05 7.06 14.40
C HIS A 207 -9.04 5.89 14.38
N GLU A 208 -10.30 6.13 14.02
CA GLU A 208 -11.29 5.07 13.82
C GLU A 208 -10.82 4.07 12.74
N CYS A 209 -10.28 4.55 11.63
CA CYS A 209 -9.71 3.71 10.58
C CYS A 209 -8.56 2.85 11.11
N MET A 210 -7.61 3.45 11.83
CA MET A 210 -6.48 2.72 12.41
C MET A 210 -6.91 1.70 13.47
N GLU A 211 -7.95 1.97 14.26
CA GLU A 211 -8.46 1.01 15.24
C GLU A 211 -9.17 -0.16 14.56
N ARG A 212 -10.13 0.15 13.68
CA ARG A 212 -10.97 -0.87 13.04
C ARG A 212 -10.21 -1.73 12.05
N ILE A 213 -9.17 -1.21 11.39
CA ILE A 213 -8.37 -2.02 10.47
C ILE A 213 -7.74 -3.22 11.18
N VAL A 214 -7.46 -3.13 12.49
CA VAL A 214 -6.91 -4.24 13.27
C VAL A 214 -8.00 -5.26 13.60
N GLY A 215 -9.02 -4.83 14.36
CA GLY A 215 -9.96 -5.75 15.02
C GLY A 215 -11.35 -5.89 14.39
N ASN A 216 -11.73 -5.01 13.46
CA ASN A 216 -13.06 -5.04 12.82
C ASN A 216 -13.04 -4.41 11.42
N PRO A 217 -12.29 -4.98 10.46
CA PRO A 217 -12.20 -4.45 9.11
C PRO A 217 -13.55 -4.47 8.37
N GLU A 218 -14.49 -5.33 8.77
CA GLU A 218 -15.86 -5.37 8.26
C GLU A 218 -16.62 -4.08 8.52
N ALA A 219 -16.41 -3.44 9.68
CA ALA A 219 -17.04 -2.16 9.97
C ALA A 219 -16.51 -1.04 9.05
N LEU A 220 -15.22 -1.07 8.69
CA LEU A 220 -14.68 -0.15 7.68
C LEU A 220 -15.21 -0.48 6.28
N ALA A 221 -15.32 -1.76 5.96
CA ALA A 221 -15.88 -2.23 4.69
C ALA A 221 -17.37 -1.92 4.51
N ALA A 222 -18.09 -1.54 5.57
CA ALA A 222 -19.50 -1.19 5.54
C ALA A 222 -19.77 0.26 5.09
N TYR A 223 -18.75 1.12 5.10
CA TYR A 223 -18.89 2.47 4.56
C TYR A 223 -19.15 2.45 3.05
N THR A 224 -19.85 3.47 2.56
CA THR A 224 -19.92 3.78 1.13
C THR A 224 -18.76 4.70 0.74
N ASN A 225 -18.42 4.73 -0.55
CA ASN A 225 -17.41 5.66 -1.06
C ASN A 225 -17.76 7.11 -0.74
N ASP A 226 -19.03 7.50 -0.88
CA ASP A 226 -19.50 8.86 -0.61
C ASP A 226 -19.31 9.22 0.87
N GLN A 227 -19.63 8.30 1.80
CA GLN A 227 -19.37 8.54 3.23
C GLN A 227 -17.87 8.70 3.53
N ILE A 228 -17.00 7.93 2.88
CA ILE A 228 -15.55 8.08 3.05
C ILE A 228 -15.10 9.44 2.50
N VAL A 229 -15.59 9.87 1.33
CA VAL A 229 -15.27 11.20 0.78
C VAL A 229 -15.76 12.32 1.70
N ASP A 230 -16.96 12.20 2.24
CA ASP A 230 -17.53 13.15 3.19
C ASP A 230 -16.74 13.24 4.50
N LEU A 231 -16.23 12.11 5.01
CA LEU A 231 -15.49 12.04 6.27
C LEU A 231 -14.00 12.39 6.10
N ALA A 232 -13.37 11.91 5.05
CA ALA A 232 -11.92 11.89 4.86
C ALA A 232 -11.41 12.77 3.72
N GLY A 233 -12.30 13.37 2.93
CA GLY A 233 -11.94 14.15 1.73
C GLY A 233 -11.83 13.28 0.47
N ALA A 234 -11.80 13.93 -0.69
CA ALA A 234 -11.86 13.25 -1.99
C ALA A 234 -10.74 12.21 -2.21
N GLN A 235 -9.53 12.47 -1.69
CA GLN A 235 -8.40 11.54 -1.78
C GLN A 235 -8.31 10.59 -0.57
N GLY A 236 -9.14 10.77 0.47
CA GLY A 236 -9.23 9.83 1.59
C GLY A 236 -9.70 8.42 1.19
N VAL A 237 -10.24 8.25 -0.02
CA VAL A 237 -10.56 6.94 -0.61
C VAL A 237 -9.33 6.05 -0.81
N GLU A 238 -8.10 6.56 -0.67
CA GLU A 238 -6.90 5.72 -0.61
C GLU A 238 -6.91 4.71 0.57
N LEU A 239 -7.80 4.88 1.56
CA LEU A 239 -8.09 3.87 2.60
C LEU A 239 -8.39 2.48 2.01
N MET A 240 -8.88 2.39 0.77
CA MET A 240 -9.10 1.11 0.08
C MET A 240 -7.84 0.24 0.03
N THR A 241 -6.64 0.83 -0.10
CA THR A 241 -5.38 0.06 -0.18
C THR A 241 -5.08 -0.62 1.15
N TRP A 242 -5.42 0.03 2.27
CA TRP A 242 -5.31 -0.53 3.61
C TRP A 242 -6.31 -1.68 3.82
N LEU A 243 -7.54 -1.55 3.31
CA LEU A 243 -8.54 -2.63 3.35
C LEU A 243 -8.11 -3.86 2.54
N VAL A 244 -7.51 -3.67 1.36
CA VAL A 244 -6.93 -4.78 0.59
C VAL A 244 -5.80 -5.43 1.40
N MET A 245 -4.84 -4.65 1.90
CA MET A 245 -3.74 -5.15 2.73
C MET A 245 -4.28 -5.96 3.91
N ARG A 246 -5.25 -5.41 4.66
CA ARG A 246 -5.82 -6.08 5.83
C ARG A 246 -6.56 -7.36 5.47
N GLY A 247 -7.26 -7.38 4.34
CA GLY A 247 -7.94 -8.56 3.83
C GLY A 247 -7.00 -9.71 3.51
N THR A 248 -5.73 -9.44 3.21
CA THR A 248 -4.75 -10.49 2.92
C THR A 248 -4.41 -11.34 4.15
N LEU A 249 -4.41 -10.74 5.35
CA LEU A 249 -4.03 -11.39 6.60
C LEU A 249 -5.04 -12.48 6.98
N ALA A 250 -4.56 -13.62 7.45
CA ALA A 250 -5.42 -14.72 7.93
C ALA A 250 -5.96 -14.43 9.34
N SER A 251 -5.13 -13.85 10.21
CA SER A 251 -5.51 -13.52 11.58
C SER A 251 -6.71 -12.56 11.65
N ALA A 252 -7.72 -12.93 12.43
CA ALA A 252 -8.81 -12.02 12.79
C ALA A 252 -8.32 -10.85 13.67
N GLU A 253 -7.32 -11.11 14.53
CA GLU A 253 -6.69 -10.14 15.40
C GLU A 253 -5.16 -10.19 15.22
N PRO A 254 -4.61 -9.59 14.15
CA PRO A 254 -3.17 -9.55 13.94
C PRO A 254 -2.48 -8.72 15.03
N ARG A 255 -1.22 -9.03 15.32
CA ARG A 255 -0.45 -8.28 16.33
C ARG A 255 -0.01 -6.94 15.74
N VAL A 256 -0.39 -5.84 16.39
CA VAL A 256 0.18 -4.53 16.07
C VAL A 256 1.63 -4.50 16.54
N VAL A 257 2.57 -4.50 15.60
CA VAL A 257 4.00 -4.43 15.88
C VAL A 257 4.38 -3.01 16.29
N THR A 258 3.92 -2.04 15.50
CA THR A 258 4.20 -0.62 15.68
C THR A 258 3.17 0.21 14.91
N SER A 259 2.90 1.43 15.37
CA SER A 259 1.98 2.35 14.69
C SER A 259 2.24 3.79 15.07
N ILE A 260 1.99 4.72 14.15
CA ILE A 260 2.07 6.17 14.38
C ILE A 260 1.00 6.88 13.55
N TYR A 261 0.43 7.93 14.13
CA TYR A 261 -0.37 8.94 13.43
C TYR A 261 0.28 10.30 13.65
N HIS A 262 0.37 11.12 12.60
CA HIS A 262 0.90 12.47 12.63
C HIS A 262 0.11 13.38 11.70
N ASN A 263 -0.50 14.42 12.27
CA ASN A 263 -1.18 15.48 11.53
C ASN A 263 -0.48 16.83 11.73
N PRO A 264 -0.15 17.58 10.67
CA PRO A 264 -0.20 17.20 9.26
C PRO A 264 1.10 16.56 8.77
N ILE A 265 1.01 15.73 7.74
CA ILE A 265 2.11 15.52 6.79
C ILE A 265 1.68 16.16 5.46
N SER A 266 2.20 17.36 5.17
CA SER A 266 1.68 18.24 4.11
C SER A 266 0.19 18.59 4.31
N HIS A 267 -0.72 17.94 3.59
CA HIS A 267 -2.17 18.16 3.66
C HIS A 267 -2.93 16.92 4.12
N THR A 268 -2.21 15.94 4.68
CA THR A 268 -2.74 14.61 4.98
C THR A 268 -2.59 14.26 6.46
N GLY A 269 -3.61 13.59 7.00
CA GLY A 269 -3.51 12.79 8.22
C GLY A 269 -2.56 11.62 7.98
N GLY A 270 -1.28 11.84 8.28
CA GLY A 270 -0.21 10.90 7.96
C GLY A 270 -0.21 9.74 8.95
N ALA A 271 -0.13 8.50 8.46
CA ALA A 271 -0.16 7.32 9.31
C ALA A 271 0.78 6.22 8.83
N MET A 272 1.26 5.41 9.75
CA MET A 272 1.88 4.12 9.48
C MET A 272 1.44 3.11 10.54
N MET A 273 1.18 1.86 10.13
CA MET A 273 0.88 0.76 11.01
C MET A 273 1.43 -0.55 10.43
N LEU A 274 2.18 -1.31 11.22
CA LEU A 274 2.65 -2.65 10.87
C LEU A 274 1.92 -3.69 11.71
N LEU A 275 1.32 -4.65 11.01
CA LEU A 275 0.58 -5.78 11.55
C LEU A 275 1.34 -7.07 11.24
N GLU A 276 1.55 -7.92 12.24
CA GLU A 276 2.10 -9.27 12.06
C GLU A 276 0.96 -10.29 12.02
N ASP A 277 0.99 -11.15 11.01
CA ASP A 277 0.02 -12.24 10.87
C ASP A 277 0.47 -13.41 11.77
N LEU A 278 -0.36 -13.75 12.76
CA LEU A 278 -0.07 -14.80 13.75
C LEU A 278 -0.44 -16.21 13.25
N GLU A 279 -1.13 -16.29 12.10
CA GLU A 279 -1.58 -17.53 11.46
C GLU A 279 -0.81 -17.84 10.16
N ALA A 280 0.38 -17.25 10.01
CA ALA A 280 1.27 -17.30 8.84
C ALA A 280 1.92 -18.66 8.54
#